data_AF-V5I3C0-F1
#
_entry.id   AF-V5I3C0-F1
#
_cell.length_a   1.000
_cell.length_b   1.000
_cell.length_c   1.000
_cell.angle_alpha   90.00
_cell.angle_beta   90.00
_cell.angle_gamma   90.00
#
_symmetry.space_group_name_H-M   'P 1'
#
loop_
_entity.id
_entity.type
_entity.pdbx_description
1 polymer ?
#
loop_
_entity_poly.entity_id
_entity_poly.type
_entity_poly.pdbx_seq_one_letter_code
_entity_poly.pdbx_strand_id
1 'polypeptide(L)'
;GSGNGEGEGTSPVAERKNRTLGCDLPEYIGTSEQRKKYMIKLFDACGGQSQEYKINEKEIFFHNCTYTCVRNNMKSTPEVRRIPKGMTCNRDKKTCPEEGNCPLPMC
;
A
#
# COMPACT_ATOMS: atom_id res chain seq x y z
N GLY A 1 17.99 -56.50 2.48
CA GLY A 1 18.41 -55.31 1.73
C GLY A 1 18.04 -54.12 2.56
N SER A 2 19.01 -53.28 2.95
CA SER A 2 19.49 -52.16 2.11
C SER A 2 18.34 -51.17 1.87
N GLY A 3 18.29 -49.95 2.39
CA GLY A 3 19.33 -49.06 2.91
C GLY A 3 19.14 -47.68 2.28
N ASN A 4 19.28 -46.61 3.06
CA ASN A 4 19.56 -45.21 2.66
C ASN A 4 18.49 -44.52 1.78
N GLY A 5 18.14 -43.23 1.90
CA GLY A 5 18.69 -42.11 2.65
C GLY A 5 18.60 -40.86 1.78
N GLU A 6 17.65 -39.96 2.05
CA GLU A 6 17.55 -38.58 1.53
C GLU A 6 16.24 -37.99 2.10
N GLY A 7 16.15 -36.85 2.78
CA GLY A 7 17.00 -35.69 2.77
C GLY A 7 16.28 -34.51 2.12
N GLU A 8 15.13 -34.07 2.66
CA GLU A 8 14.56 -32.77 2.25
C GLU A 8 14.09 -32.00 3.47
N GLY A 9 14.97 -31.12 3.94
CA GLY A 9 14.58 -30.04 4.81
C GLY A 9 13.64 -29.11 4.05
N THR A 10 12.54 -28.74 4.68
CA THR A 10 11.98 -27.42 4.47
C THR A 10 11.35 -27.03 5.78
N SER A 11 12.06 -26.18 6.49
CA SER A 11 11.52 -25.31 7.53
C SER A 11 10.09 -24.91 7.17
N PRO A 12 9.11 -24.93 8.08
CA PRO A 12 8.02 -23.99 7.95
C PRO A 12 8.65 -22.63 8.27
N VAL A 13 9.36 -22.06 7.28
CA VAL A 13 9.55 -20.62 7.17
C VAL A 13 8.14 -20.09 7.33
N ALA A 14 7.86 -19.56 8.52
CA ALA A 14 6.64 -18.87 8.86
C ALA A 14 6.28 -18.04 7.64
N GLU A 15 5.19 -18.45 7.00
CA GLU A 15 4.61 -17.91 5.79
C GLU A 15 5.01 -16.43 5.69
N ARG A 16 6.08 -16.15 4.93
CA ARG A 16 6.32 -14.81 4.42
C ARG A 16 5.18 -14.64 3.43
N LYS A 17 3.97 -14.36 3.94
CA LYS A 17 2.86 -13.88 3.15
C LYS A 17 3.47 -12.73 2.41
N ASN A 18 3.72 -12.94 1.11
CA ASN A 18 4.03 -11.92 0.15
C ASN A 18 2.81 -11.01 0.16
N ARG A 19 2.68 -10.16 1.18
CA ARG A 19 1.67 -9.11 1.24
C ARG A 19 2.07 -8.18 0.12
N THR A 20 1.51 -8.45 -1.06
CA THR A 20 1.75 -7.66 -2.23
C THR A 20 1.24 -6.26 -1.93
N LEU A 21 2.05 -5.25 -2.27
CA LEU A 21 1.69 -3.85 -2.12
C LEU A 21 0.26 -3.62 -2.65
N GLY A 22 -0.63 -3.14 -1.80
CA GLY A 22 -2.01 -2.87 -2.15
C GLY A 22 -2.99 -3.99 -1.84
N CYS A 23 -2.59 -5.02 -1.08
CA CYS A 23 -3.51 -6.06 -0.62
C CYS A 23 -4.48 -5.54 0.45
N ASP A 24 -4.03 -4.65 1.33
CA ASP A 24 -4.87 -4.04 2.37
C ASP A 24 -5.69 -2.85 1.80
N LEU A 25 -5.45 -2.47 0.54
CA LEU A 25 -6.24 -1.46 -0.16
C LEU A 25 -7.66 -1.96 -0.49
N PRO A 26 -8.66 -1.09 -0.38
CA PRO A 26 -10.05 -1.47 -0.59
C PRO A 26 -10.38 -1.82 -2.04
N GLU A 27 -11.36 -2.70 -2.21
CA GLU A 27 -11.65 -3.29 -3.52
C GLU A 27 -12.12 -2.31 -4.59
N TYR A 28 -12.72 -1.20 -4.17
CA TYR A 28 -13.21 -0.19 -5.09
C TYR A 28 -12.10 0.54 -5.86
N ILE A 29 -10.85 0.48 -5.40
CA ILE A 29 -9.72 1.02 -6.15
C ILE A 29 -9.50 0.24 -7.44
N GLY A 30 -9.83 -1.07 -7.42
CA GLY A 30 -9.74 -1.94 -8.58
C GLY A 30 -9.15 -3.31 -8.26
N THR A 31 -8.58 -3.94 -9.29
CA THR A 31 -7.90 -5.24 -9.17
C THR A 31 -6.58 -5.12 -8.38
N SER A 32 -6.02 -6.26 -7.97
CA SER A 32 -4.74 -6.31 -7.24
C SER A 32 -3.62 -5.55 -7.95
N GLU A 33 -3.58 -5.57 -9.29
CA GLU A 33 -2.62 -4.79 -10.08
C GLU A 33 -2.85 -3.28 -10.01
N GLN A 34 -4.12 -2.85 -10.06
CA GLN A 34 -4.46 -1.43 -9.93
C GLN A 34 -4.13 -0.91 -8.52
N ARG A 35 -4.40 -1.71 -7.49
CA ARG A 35 -4.01 -1.41 -6.11
C ARG A 35 -2.50 -1.34 -5.93
N LYS A 36 -1.75 -2.25 -6.55
CA LYS A 36 -0.28 -2.19 -6.57
C LYS A 36 0.23 -0.91 -7.24
N LYS A 37 -0.31 -0.55 -8.42
CA LYS A 37 0.01 0.71 -9.10
C LYS A 37 -0.34 1.93 -8.26
N TYR A 38 -1.45 1.87 -7.52
CA TYR A 38 -1.87 2.92 -6.60
C TYR A 38 -0.82 3.14 -5.50
N MET A 39 -0.38 2.07 -4.83
CA MET A 39 0.67 2.16 -3.83
C MET A 39 1.99 2.68 -4.39
N ILE A 40 2.39 2.23 -5.58
CA ILE A 40 3.62 2.72 -6.23
C ILE A 40 3.56 4.24 -6.43
N LYS A 41 2.41 4.78 -6.85
CA LYS A 41 2.24 6.23 -6.99
C LYS A 41 2.31 6.97 -5.66
N LEU A 42 1.69 6.44 -4.61
CA LEU A 42 1.81 7.02 -3.28
C LEU A 42 3.26 7.00 -2.79
N PHE A 43 3.98 5.92 -3.09
CA PHE A 43 5.38 5.76 -2.73
C PHE A 43 6.28 6.75 -3.46
N ASP A 44 6.04 6.93 -4.75
CA ASP A 44 6.73 7.91 -5.58
C ASP A 44 6.49 9.34 -5.05
N ALA A 45 5.22 9.66 -4.74
CA ALA A 45 4.83 10.93 -4.13
C ALA A 45 5.35 11.12 -2.70
N CYS A 46 5.77 10.05 -2.01
CA CYS A 46 6.36 10.09 -0.68
C CYS A 46 7.80 10.65 -0.68
N GLY A 47 8.51 10.47 -1.79
CA GLY A 47 9.95 10.73 -1.89
C GLY A 47 10.63 9.64 -2.71
N GLY A 48 10.00 9.25 -3.82
CA GLY A 48 10.35 8.13 -4.67
C GLY A 48 11.86 7.95 -4.86
N GLN A 49 12.26 6.67 -4.89
CA GLN A 49 13.59 6.09 -5.15
C GLN A 49 14.34 5.54 -3.94
N SER A 50 14.09 6.00 -2.72
CA SER A 50 14.66 5.34 -1.55
C SER A 50 13.72 4.26 -1.01
N GLN A 51 14.15 2.99 -1.04
CA GLN A 51 13.53 1.88 -0.31
C GLN A 51 13.44 2.13 1.23
N GLU A 52 13.93 3.29 1.67
CA GLU A 52 13.81 3.84 3.00
C GLU A 52 12.39 4.27 3.38
N TYR A 53 11.49 4.57 2.44
CA TYR A 53 10.11 4.91 2.81
C TYR A 53 9.25 3.65 2.89
N LYS A 54 8.26 3.65 3.77
CA LYS A 54 7.21 2.65 3.91
C LYS A 54 5.90 3.40 4.06
N ILE A 55 4.88 2.96 3.32
CA ILE A 55 3.53 3.47 3.48
C ILE A 55 2.79 2.49 4.37
N ASN A 56 2.13 3.00 5.40
CA ASN A 56 1.25 2.19 6.21
C ASN A 56 -0.12 2.15 5.53
N GLU A 57 -0.48 1.01 4.92
CA GLU A 57 -1.77 0.82 4.23
C GLU A 57 -2.96 1.08 5.15
N LYS A 58 -2.78 0.89 6.47
CA LYS A 58 -3.80 1.16 7.48
C LYS A 58 -4.00 2.65 7.79
N GLU A 59 -3.01 3.48 7.48
CA GLU A 59 -3.05 4.93 7.67
C GLU A 59 -3.25 5.67 6.34
N ILE A 60 -3.97 5.03 5.41
CA ILE A 60 -4.45 5.67 4.19
C ILE A 60 -5.91 6.08 4.41
N PHE A 61 -6.13 7.38 4.53
CA PHE A 61 -7.44 7.97 4.70
C PHE A 61 -7.99 8.41 3.35
N PHE A 62 -8.64 7.49 2.64
CA PHE A 62 -9.25 7.78 1.34
C PHE A 62 -10.27 8.90 1.40
N HIS A 63 -11.05 9.00 2.48
CA HIS A 63 -12.04 10.07 2.66
C HIS A 63 -11.39 11.46 2.73
N ASN A 64 -10.23 11.59 3.37
CA ASN A 64 -9.48 12.85 3.42
C ASN A 64 -8.49 13.00 2.26
N CYS A 65 -8.38 11.99 1.39
CA CYS A 65 -7.33 11.92 0.39
C CYS A 65 -5.93 12.10 1.00
N THR A 66 -5.68 11.55 2.19
CA THR A 66 -4.39 11.62 2.88
C THR A 66 -3.82 10.23 3.16
N TYR A 67 -2.50 10.15 3.29
CA TYR A 67 -1.80 8.92 3.63
C TYR A 67 -0.55 9.23 4.43
N THR A 68 -0.16 8.32 5.31
CA THR A 68 1.05 8.48 6.11
C THR A 68 2.24 7.80 5.47
N CYS A 69 3.28 8.60 5.24
CA CYS A 69 4.61 8.23 4.83
C CYS A 69 5.50 7.99 6.06
N VAL A 70 5.95 6.77 6.28
CA VAL A 70 6.87 6.46 7.39
C VAL A 70 8.23 6.11 6.80
N ARG A 71 9.27 6.85 7.17
CA ARG A 71 10.63 6.48 6.78
C ARG A 71 11.17 5.43 7.76
N ASN A 72 11.81 4.39 7.23
CA ASN A 72 12.36 3.23 7.92
C ASN A 72 13.58 3.55 8.80
N ASN A 73 14.00 4.83 8.84
CA ASN A 73 15.05 5.28 9.74
C ASN A 73 14.50 5.40 11.17
N MET A 74 15.24 4.92 12.16
CA MET A 74 14.80 4.67 13.56
C MET A 74 14.29 5.92 14.33
N LYS A 75 14.39 7.12 13.75
CA LYS A 75 13.88 8.39 14.30
C LYS A 75 13.02 9.18 13.32
N SER A 76 12.38 8.52 12.36
CA SER A 76 11.62 9.25 11.35
C SER A 76 10.21 9.53 11.86
N THR A 77 9.83 10.80 11.86
CA THR A 77 8.45 11.20 12.08
C THR A 77 7.57 10.72 10.93
N PRO A 78 6.41 10.10 11.19
CA PRO A 78 5.41 9.85 10.16
C PRO A 78 5.03 11.19 9.50
N GLU A 79 5.21 11.27 8.19
CA GLU A 79 4.83 12.44 7.41
C GLU A 79 3.48 12.18 6.75
N VAL A 80 2.46 12.95 7.12
CA VAL A 80 1.16 12.85 6.47
C VAL A 80 1.24 13.60 5.15
N ARG A 81 1.08 12.88 4.05
CA ARG A 81 1.01 13.43 2.70
C ARG A 81 -0.38 13.28 2.11
N ARG A 82 -0.60 14.04 1.04
CA ARG A 82 -1.86 14.06 0.30
C ARG A 82 -1.77 13.14 -0.91
N ILE A 83 -2.78 12.28 -1.07
CA ILE A 83 -2.94 11.41 -2.23
C ILE A 83 -3.00 12.29 -3.48
N PRO A 84 -2.19 12.02 -4.51
CA PRO A 84 -2.20 12.76 -5.76
C PRO A 84 -3.58 12.88 -6.40
N LYS A 85 -3.82 14.02 -7.06
CA LYS A 85 -5.04 14.30 -7.83
C LYS A 85 -5.27 13.20 -8.88
N GLY A 86 -6.54 12.82 -9.05
CA GLY A 86 -6.91 11.80 -10.04
C GLY A 86 -6.80 10.34 -9.55
N MET A 87 -6.47 10.13 -8.28
CA MET A 87 -6.48 8.80 -7.66
C MET A 87 -7.84 8.49 -7.03
N THR A 88 -8.35 7.27 -7.25
CA THR A 88 -9.64 6.82 -6.69
C THR A 88 -9.64 6.85 -5.18
N CYS A 89 -10.70 7.39 -4.60
CA CYS A 89 -10.86 7.53 -3.15
C CYS A 89 -12.20 7.02 -2.60
N ASN A 90 -13.13 6.61 -3.47
CA ASN A 90 -14.42 6.06 -3.02
C ASN A 90 -14.96 4.99 -3.98
N ARG A 91 -15.98 4.24 -3.53
CA ARG A 91 -16.74 3.23 -4.27
C ARG A 91 -17.34 3.75 -5.56
N ASP A 92 -17.74 5.01 -5.58
CA ASP A 92 -18.26 5.73 -6.75
C ASP A 92 -17.20 6.07 -7.81
N LYS A 93 -15.99 5.52 -7.69
CA LYS A 93 -14.84 5.80 -8.56
C LYS A 93 -14.50 7.30 -8.63
N LYS A 94 -14.91 8.05 -7.60
CA LYS A 94 -14.54 9.46 -7.42
C LYS A 94 -13.05 9.54 -7.14
N THR A 95 -12.45 10.64 -7.58
CA THR A 95 -11.02 10.87 -7.48
C THR A 95 -10.72 12.01 -6.53
N CYS A 96 -9.54 11.96 -5.92
CA CYS A 96 -9.07 13.04 -5.06
C CYS A 96 -8.92 14.35 -5.85
N PRO A 97 -9.50 15.47 -5.35
CA PRO A 97 -9.31 16.80 -5.94
C PRO A 97 -7.89 17.30 -5.69
N GLU A 98 -7.55 18.51 -6.15
CA GLU A 98 -6.24 19.14 -5.88
C GLU A 98 -6.09 19.64 -4.44
N GLU A 99 -7.20 19.98 -3.80
CA GLU A 99 -7.29 20.37 -2.39
C GLU A 99 -8.62 19.85 -1.81
N GLY A 100 -8.63 19.54 -0.51
CA GLY A 100 -9.81 19.04 0.20
C GLY A 100 -10.01 17.52 0.16
N ASN A 101 -11.17 17.09 0.64
CA ASN A 101 -11.56 15.69 0.86
C ASN A 101 -12.04 15.01 -0.43
N CYS A 102 -12.15 13.68 -0.38
CA CYS A 102 -12.73 12.90 -1.46
C CYS A 102 -14.17 13.37 -1.73
N PRO A 103 -14.57 13.61 -2.99
CA PRO A 103 -15.92 14.06 -3.31
C PRO A 103 -16.91 12.98 -2.86
N LEU A 104 -17.85 13.37 -2.00
CA LEU A 104 -18.95 12.48 -1.65
C LEU A 104 -19.84 12.28 -2.88
N PRO A 105 -20.40 11.07 -3.08
CA PRO A 105 -21.50 10.92 -4.01
C PRO A 105 -22.60 11.89 -3.56
N MET A 106 -23.01 12.78 -4.47
CA MET A 106 -24.22 13.57 -4.25
C MET A 106 -25.37 12.56 -4.21
N CYS A 107 -25.98 12.41 -3.03
CA CYS A 107 -27.21 11.65 -2.85
C CYS A 107 -28.38 12.31 -3.56
#